data_AF-A0A1M6TIZ4-F1
#
_entry.id   AF-A0A1M6TIZ4-F1
#
_cell.length_a   1.000
_cell.length_b   1.000
_cell.length_c   1.000
_cell.angle_alpha   90.00
_cell.angle_beta   90.00
_cell.angle_gamma   90.00
#
_symmetry.space_group_name_H-M   'P 1'
#
loop_
_entity.id
_entity.type
_entity.pdbx_description
1 polymer ?
#
loop_
_entity_poly.entity_id
_entity_poly.type
_entity_poly.pdbx_seq_one_letter_code
_entity_poly.pdbx_strand_id
1 'polypeptide(L)'
;SSWEMNWDVLSPFFKFPSEIRSIMYTTNPIESLYRQFRKVTKTKTIFPSKEALEKILYLASQNITKKWTRRYGKWDIALNQLMIFFEGRIQPYL
;
A
#
# COMPACT_ATOMS: atom_id res chain seq x y z
N SER A 1 -24.46 -2.82 11.21
CA SER A 1 -23.74 -3.19 9.96
C SER A 1 -22.24 -3.39 10.24
N SER A 2 -21.45 -4.02 9.36
CA SER A 2 -19.98 -4.09 9.56
C SER A 2 -19.32 -2.71 9.60
N TRP A 3 -19.92 -1.73 8.92
CA TRP A 3 -19.50 -0.33 8.95
C TRP A 3 -19.68 0.30 10.33
N GLU A 4 -20.85 0.15 10.96
CA GLU A 4 -21.11 0.65 12.32
C GLU A 4 -20.16 0.03 13.35
N MET A 5 -19.92 -1.29 13.26
CA MET A 5 -19.05 -2.00 14.20
C MET A 5 -17.58 -1.56 14.13
N ASN A 6 -17.13 -1.06 12.98
CA ASN A 6 -15.74 -0.65 12.76
C ASN A 6 -15.60 0.88 12.65
N TRP A 7 -16.64 1.65 12.99
CA TRP A 7 -16.65 3.09 12.78
C TRP A 7 -15.51 3.81 13.51
N ASP A 8 -15.13 3.34 14.70
CA ASP A 8 -14.02 3.90 15.48
C ASP A 8 -12.67 3.78 14.75
N VAL A 9 -12.50 2.72 13.96
CA VAL A 9 -11.28 2.47 13.16
C VAL A 9 -11.32 3.24 11.84
N LEU A 10 -12.51 3.42 11.26
CA LEU A 10 -12.68 4.05 9.95
C LEU A 10 -12.80 5.57 10.02
N SER A 11 -13.42 6.13 11.06
CA SER A 11 -13.65 7.57 11.21
C SER A 11 -12.38 8.44 11.18
N PRO A 12 -11.20 8.01 11.68
CA PRO A 12 -9.97 8.78 11.58
C PRO A 12 -9.54 9.06 10.14
N PHE A 13 -9.94 8.24 9.17
CA PHE A 13 -9.69 8.48 7.76
C PHE A 13 -10.15 9.87 7.32
N PHE A 14 -11.28 10.35 7.84
CA PHE A 14 -11.83 11.66 7.46
C PHE A 14 -11.07 12.85 8.04
N LYS A 15 -10.15 12.62 9.00
CA LYS A 15 -9.27 13.67 9.53
C LYS A 15 -8.16 14.05 8.55
N PHE A 16 -7.86 13.20 7.56
CA PHE A 16 -6.81 13.46 6.59
C PHE A 16 -7.27 14.41 5.46
N PRO A 17 -6.37 15.30 4.98
CA PRO A 17 -6.57 16.10 3.78
C PRO A 17 -6.97 15.26 2.54
N SER A 18 -7.66 15.88 1.59
CA SER A 18 -8.14 15.22 0.35
C SER A 18 -7.02 14.54 -0.44
N GLU A 19 -5.85 15.15 -0.49
CA GLU A 19 -4.68 14.69 -1.24
C GLU A 19 -4.14 13.39 -0.64
N ILE A 20 -4.13 13.30 0.69
CA ILE A 20 -3.70 12.11 1.43
C ILE A 20 -4.77 11.02 1.37
N ARG A 21 -6.05 11.38 1.56
CA ARG A 21 -7.17 10.44 1.43
C ARG A 21 -7.20 9.78 0.05
N SER A 22 -6.95 10.55 -1.01
CA SER A 22 -6.86 10.06 -2.38
C SER A 22 -5.85 8.93 -2.54
N ILE A 23 -4.69 9.05 -1.90
CA ILE A 23 -3.67 7.99 -1.91
C ILE A 23 -4.18 6.77 -1.12
N MET A 24 -4.76 7.00 0.06
CA MET A 24 -5.22 5.94 0.96
C MET A 24 -6.36 5.09 0.40
N TYR A 25 -7.39 5.70 -0.20
CA TYR A 25 -8.54 4.95 -0.72
C TYR A 25 -8.26 4.31 -2.10
N THR A 26 -7.14 4.64 -2.75
CA THR A 26 -6.78 4.03 -4.03
C THR A 26 -6.35 2.58 -3.81
N THR A 27 -7.16 1.64 -4.28
CA THR A 27 -6.92 0.20 -4.09
C THR A 27 -5.94 -0.40 -5.11
N ASN A 28 -5.75 0.26 -6.25
CA ASN A 28 -4.99 -0.26 -7.39
C ASN A 28 -3.57 -0.77 -7.03
N PRO A 29 -2.74 -0.08 -6.24
CA PRO A 29 -1.43 -0.60 -5.84
C PRO A 29 -1.51 -1.96 -5.11
N ILE A 30 -2.44 -2.07 -4.16
CA ILE A 30 -2.63 -3.27 -3.34
C ILE A 30 -3.25 -4.40 -4.17
N GLU A 31 -4.28 -4.10 -4.96
CA GLU A 31 -4.92 -5.07 -5.85
C GLU A 31 -3.96 -5.59 -6.92
N SER A 32 -3.16 -4.70 -7.51
CA SER A 32 -2.13 -5.06 -8.49
C SER A 32 -1.08 -6.00 -7.89
N LEU A 33 -0.61 -5.71 -6.67
CA LEU A 33 0.29 -6.58 -5.92
C LEU A 33 -0.33 -7.96 -5.69
N TYR A 34 -1.55 -8.01 -5.13
CA TYR A 34 -2.24 -9.28 -4.88
C TYR A 34 -2.51 -10.08 -6.16
N ARG A 35 -2.80 -9.40 -7.28
CA ARG A 35 -2.95 -10.06 -8.58
C ARG A 35 -1.67 -10.76 -9.01
N GLN A 36 -0.51 -10.15 -8.81
CA GLN A 36 0.78 -10.77 -9.14
C GLN A 36 1.10 -11.95 -8.21
N PHE A 37 0.81 -11.82 -6.91
CA PHE A 37 0.97 -12.93 -5.97
C PHE A 37 0.06 -14.11 -6.33
N ARG A 38 -1.22 -13.87 -6.60
CA ARG A 38 -2.14 -14.92 -7.09
C ARG A 38 -1.64 -15.56 -8.37
N LYS A 39 -1.04 -14.78 -9.30
CA LYS A 39 -0.51 -15.32 -10.55
C LYS A 39 0.63 -16.32 -10.31
N VAL A 40 1.57 -16.03 -9.40
CA VAL A 40 2.71 -16.91 -9.14
C VAL A 40 2.35 -18.11 -8.27
N THR A 41 1.30 -18.00 -7.44
CA THR A 41 0.84 -19.12 -6.60
C THR A 41 -0.20 -20.00 -7.29
N LYS A 42 -0.93 -19.52 -8.32
CA LYS A 42 -2.01 -20.27 -8.98
C LYS A 42 -1.57 -21.63 -9.52
N THR A 43 -0.33 -21.78 -9.98
CA THR A 43 0.20 -23.04 -10.54
C THR A 43 0.71 -24.02 -9.49
N LYS A 44 0.88 -23.59 -8.23
CA LYS A 44 1.36 -24.41 -7.12
C LYS A 44 0.28 -24.49 -6.05
N THR A 45 -0.46 -25.60 -6.05
CA THR A 45 -1.53 -25.86 -5.08
C THR A 45 -0.99 -26.22 -3.69
N ILE A 46 0.22 -26.78 -3.61
CA ILE A 46 0.87 -27.18 -2.36
C ILE A 46 2.31 -26.64 -2.35
N PHE A 47 2.73 -26.11 -1.21
CA PHE A 47 4.11 -25.72 -0.94
C PHE A 47 4.72 -26.69 0.08
N PRO A 48 5.97 -27.13 -0.11
CA PRO A 48 6.61 -28.10 0.78
C PRO A 48 6.94 -27.52 2.16
N SER A 49 7.03 -26.20 2.29
CA SER A 49 7.23 -25.50 3.56
C SER A 49 6.79 -24.03 3.47
N LYS A 50 6.72 -23.34 4.61
CA LYS A 50 6.43 -21.90 4.67
C LYS A 50 7.51 -21.07 3.97
N GLU A 51 8.77 -21.46 4.13
CA GLU A 51 9.94 -20.79 3.54
C GLU A 51 9.92 -20.89 2.01
N ALA A 52 9.40 -21.99 1.45
CA ALA A 52 9.23 -22.14 0.01
C ALA A 52 8.21 -21.14 -0.56
N LEU A 53 7.09 -20.92 0.14
CA LEU A 53 6.10 -19.90 -0.21
C LEU A 53 6.68 -18.50 -0.08
N GLU A 54 7.36 -18.21 1.03
CA GLU A 54 8.01 -16.91 1.28
C GLU A 54 9.03 -16.57 0.19
N LYS A 55 9.88 -17.51 -0.22
CA LYS A 55 10.83 -17.31 -1.33
C LYS A 55 10.14 -16.93 -2.64
N ILE A 56 9.03 -17.58 -2.98
CA ILE A 56 8.29 -17.28 -4.22
C ILE A 56 7.65 -15.89 -4.16
N LEU A 57 7.04 -15.53 -3.03
CA LEU A 57 6.46 -14.19 -2.83
C LEU A 57 7.54 -13.11 -2.82
N TYR A 58 8.71 -13.38 -2.25
CA TYR A 58 9.87 -12.49 -2.29
C TYR A 58 10.35 -12.24 -3.72
N LEU A 59 10.58 -13.30 -4.50
CA LEU A 59 10.99 -13.18 -5.90
C LEU A 59 9.93 -12.45 -6.76
N ALA A 60 8.64 -12.71 -6.50
CA ALA A 60 7.55 -11.97 -7.13
C ALA A 60 7.60 -10.49 -6.76
N SER A 61 7.79 -10.15 -5.49
CA SER A 61 7.92 -8.78 -5.00
C SER A 61 9.08 -8.07 -5.69
N GLN A 62 10.26 -8.69 -5.77
CA GLN A 62 11.42 -8.12 -6.47
C GLN A 62 11.10 -7.80 -7.94
N ASN A 63 10.40 -8.70 -8.63
CA ASN A 63 10.01 -8.48 -10.03
C ASN A 63 8.95 -7.39 -10.20
N ILE A 64 8.07 -7.20 -9.22
CA ILE A 64 7.07 -6.12 -9.20
C ILE A 64 7.77 -4.77 -8.98
N THR A 65 8.64 -4.69 -7.97
CA THR A 65 9.35 -3.44 -7.61
C THR A 65 10.18 -2.90 -8.76
N LYS A 66 10.78 -3.77 -9.59
CA LYS A 66 11.48 -3.35 -10.83
C LYS A 66 10.60 -2.52 -11.79
N LYS A 67 9.27 -2.67 -11.73
CA LYS A 67 8.31 -1.94 -12.57
C LYS A 67 7.75 -0.69 -11.89
N TRP A 68 7.99 -0.50 -10.60
CA TRP A 68 7.51 0.65 -9.83
C TRP A 68 8.47 1.85 -9.99
N THR A 69 8.61 2.31 -11.23
CA THR A 69 9.50 3.43 -11.58
C THR A 69 8.78 4.78 -11.60
N ARG A 70 7.45 4.77 -11.72
CA ARG A 70 6.64 5.98 -11.84
C ARG A 70 6.34 6.58 -10.46
N ARG A 71 6.68 7.86 -10.28
CA ARG A 71 6.28 8.64 -9.10
C ARG A 71 4.76 8.85 -9.07
N TYR A 72 4.19 8.87 -7.88
CA TYR A 72 2.78 9.22 -7.69
C TYR A 72 2.51 10.65 -8.19
N GLY A 73 1.42 10.85 -8.93
CA GLY A 73 1.05 12.16 -9.44
C GLY A 73 0.69 13.13 -8.32
N LYS A 74 1.13 14.39 -8.39
CA LYS A 74 0.91 15.41 -7.35
C LYS A 74 1.49 15.04 -5.97
N TRP A 75 2.55 14.22 -5.95
CA TRP A 75 3.21 13.82 -4.70
C TRP A 75 3.76 15.01 -3.91
N ASP A 76 4.19 16.07 -4.60
CA ASP A 76 4.60 17.34 -4.01
C ASP A 76 3.50 17.97 -3.13
N ILE A 77 2.26 18.01 -3.62
CA ILE A 77 1.13 18.57 -2.87
C ILE A 77 0.82 17.67 -1.67
N ALA A 78 0.77 16.35 -1.87
CA ALA A 78 0.53 15.40 -0.78
C ALA A 78 1.61 15.46 0.29
N LEU A 79 2.89 15.61 -0.10
CA LEU A 79 4.01 15.74 0.81
C LEU A 79 3.92 17.02 1.65
N ASN A 80 3.57 18.15 1.03
CA ASN A 80 3.36 19.42 1.75
C ASN A 80 2.22 19.29 2.78
N GLN A 81 1.11 18.66 2.40
CA GLN A 81 0.01 18.39 3.34
C GLN A 81 0.44 17.48 4.50
N LEU A 82 1.26 16.46 4.23
CA LEU A 82 1.82 15.59 5.26
C LEU A 82 2.76 16.36 6.20
N MET A 83 3.58 17.27 5.68
CA MET A 83 4.49 18.08 6.50
C MET A 83 3.77 19.03 7.46
N ILE A 84 2.63 19.58 7.03
CA ILE A 84 1.77 20.43 7.87
C ILE A 84 1.02 19.57 8.89
N PHE A 85 0.44 18.46 8.45
CA PHE A 85 -0.37 17.58 9.31
C PHE A 85 0.47 16.84 10.36
N PHE A 86 1.73 16.55 10.06
CA PHE A 86 2.70 15.89 10.93
C PHE A 86 3.94 16.77 11.17
N GLU A 87 3.69 17.97 11.70
CA GLU A 87 4.74 18.95 11.97
C GLU A 87 5.91 18.35 12.79
N GLY A 88 7.14 18.64 12.34
CA GLY A 88 8.38 18.19 12.99
C GLY A 88 8.73 16.71 12.77
N ARG A 89 7.89 15.91 12.12
CA ARG A 89 8.14 14.47 11.92
C ARG A 89 8.79 14.12 10.59
N ILE A 90 8.50 14.89 9.53
CA ILE A 90 8.90 14.55 8.16
C ILE A 90 10.12 15.36 7.73
N GLN A 91 10.20 16.60 8.18
CA GLN A 91 11.28 17.55 7.90
C GLN A 91 12.69 16.98 8.11
N PRO A 92 12.97 16.13 9.12
CA PRO A 92 14.31 15.56 9.32
C PRO A 92 14.74 14.52 8.26
N TYR A 93 13.82 14.02 7.44
CA TYR A 93 14.06 12.94 6.46
C TYR A 93 13.95 13.41 5.00
N LEU A 94 13.75 14.71 4.78
CA LEU A 94 13.78 15.34 3.47
C LEU A 94 15.23 15.69 3.09
#